data_AF-A0A7Y3P3T3-F1
#
_entry.id   AF-A0A7Y3P3T3-F1
#
_cell.length_a   1.000
_cell.length_b   1.000
_cell.length_c   1.000
_cell.angle_alpha   90.00
_cell.angle_beta   90.00
_cell.angle_gamma   90.00
#
_symmetry.space_group_name_H-M   'P 1'
#
loop_
_entity.id
_entity.type
_entity.pdbx_description
1 polymer ?
#
loop_
_entity_poly.entity_id
_entity_poly.type
_entity_poly.pdbx_seq_one_letter_code
_entity_poly.pdbx_strand_id
1 'polypeptide(L)'
;MLPSDSPARSAALAEIGALESSCAELEAALQEHDWERLDTAIGTARRITHALEKELEREDLDRDEAFDDFVRERLERIHAIRDRQIVRLSAYHEELGERLKTFVKFKAYARSIGANSIPPRRAGLDSQQ
;
A
#
# COMPACT_ATOMS: atom_id res chain seq x y z
N MET A 1 -31.88 0.87 -14.31
CA MET A 1 -31.54 0.93 -15.75
C MET A 1 -31.30 2.40 -16.04
N LEU A 2 -30.04 2.83 -16.08
CA LEU A 2 -29.68 4.23 -16.33
C LEU A 2 -29.97 4.52 -17.82
N PRO A 3 -30.83 5.51 -18.15
CA PRO A 3 -31.18 5.79 -19.54
C PRO A 3 -30.25 6.87 -20.12
N SER A 4 -29.20 6.46 -20.85
CA SER A 4 -28.47 7.21 -21.91
C SER A 4 -27.12 6.53 -22.12
N ASP A 5 -26.99 5.73 -23.19
CA ASP A 5 -25.75 5.04 -23.61
C ASP A 5 -24.78 6.03 -24.29
N SER A 6 -24.42 7.12 -23.62
CA SER A 6 -23.30 7.94 -24.10
C SER A 6 -22.02 7.11 -23.96
N PRO A 7 -21.18 7.01 -25.01
CA PRO A 7 -19.91 6.29 -24.92
C PRO A 7 -19.01 6.86 -23.81
N ALA A 8 -19.12 8.15 -23.49
CA ALA A 8 -18.41 8.78 -22.38
C ALA A 8 -18.90 8.26 -21.01
N ARG A 9 -20.22 8.13 -20.80
CA ARG A 9 -20.79 7.55 -19.57
C ARG A 9 -20.33 6.10 -19.41
N SER A 10 -20.39 5.32 -20.47
CA SER A 10 -19.96 3.92 -20.46
C SER A 10 -18.47 3.78 -20.14
N ALA A 11 -17.62 4.64 -20.69
CA ALA A 11 -16.18 4.66 -20.38
C ALA A 11 -15.93 5.00 -18.90
N ALA A 12 -16.56 6.06 -18.37
CA ALA A 12 -16.44 6.41 -16.95
C ALA A 12 -16.90 5.26 -16.02
N LEU A 13 -18.04 4.62 -16.33
CA LEU A 13 -18.55 3.50 -15.53
C LEU A 13 -17.66 2.26 -15.60
N ALA A 14 -16.99 2.03 -16.74
CA ALA A 14 -16.01 0.97 -16.92
C ALA A 14 -14.77 1.21 -16.04
N GLU A 15 -14.24 2.44 -16.03
CA GLU A 15 -13.10 2.79 -15.18
C GLU A 15 -13.43 2.71 -13.68
N ILE A 16 -14.65 3.08 -13.27
CA ILE A 16 -15.12 2.85 -11.89
C ILE A 16 -15.13 1.35 -11.56
N GLY A 17 -15.64 0.50 -12.47
CA GLY A 17 -15.63 -0.96 -12.27
C GLY A 17 -14.22 -1.55 -12.23
N ALA A 18 -13.31 -1.03 -13.04
CA ALA A 18 -11.89 -1.39 -13.00
C ALA A 18 -11.26 -0.98 -11.65
N LEU A 19 -11.62 0.19 -11.13
CA LEU A 19 -11.12 0.68 -9.84
C LEU A 19 -11.64 -0.18 -8.68
N GLU A 20 -12.91 -0.57 -8.68
CA GLU A 20 -13.48 -1.50 -7.69
C GLU A 20 -12.74 -2.85 -7.71
N SER A 21 -12.51 -3.40 -8.91
CA SER A 21 -11.77 -4.65 -9.08
C SER A 21 -10.32 -4.54 -8.59
N SER A 22 -9.67 -3.41 -8.88
CA SER A 22 -8.32 -3.11 -8.39
C SER A 22 -8.29 -2.97 -6.86
N CYS A 23 -9.33 -2.44 -6.23
CA CYS A 23 -9.43 -2.41 -4.78
C CYS A 23 -9.51 -3.82 -4.19
N ALA A 24 -10.31 -4.72 -4.79
CA ALA A 24 -10.40 -6.11 -4.34
C ALA A 24 -9.05 -6.84 -4.49
N GLU A 25 -8.35 -6.64 -5.60
CA GLU A 25 -7.01 -7.19 -5.86
C GLU A 25 -5.99 -6.71 -4.81
N LEU A 26 -6.04 -5.42 -4.47
CA LEU A 26 -5.18 -4.85 -3.44
C LEU A 26 -5.46 -5.41 -2.05
N GLU A 27 -6.74 -5.62 -1.70
CA GLU A 27 -7.08 -6.27 -0.42
C GLU A 27 -6.60 -7.72 -0.39
N ALA A 28 -6.74 -8.46 -1.49
CA ALA A 28 -6.26 -9.85 -1.57
C ALA A 28 -4.74 -9.93 -1.40
N ALA A 29 -3.98 -9.11 -2.13
CA ALA A 29 -2.52 -9.05 -2.01
C ALA A 29 -2.08 -8.65 -0.58
N LEU A 30 -2.80 -7.70 0.04
CA LEU A 30 -2.56 -7.30 1.43
C LEU A 30 -2.85 -8.41 2.44
N GLN A 31 -3.85 -9.26 2.21
CA GLN A 31 -4.18 -10.37 3.11
C GLN A 31 -3.21 -11.54 2.97
N GLU A 32 -2.74 -11.79 1.74
CA GLU A 32 -1.78 -12.84 1.43
C GLU A 32 -0.33 -12.46 1.79
N HIS A 33 -0.10 -11.19 2.15
CA HIS A 33 1.23 -10.61 2.34
C HIS A 33 2.13 -10.77 1.10
N ASP A 34 1.53 -10.75 -0.09
CA ASP A 34 2.24 -10.83 -1.36
C ASP A 34 2.64 -9.41 -1.80
N TRP A 35 3.85 -9.00 -1.41
CA TRP A 35 4.35 -7.64 -1.63
C TRP A 35 4.66 -7.33 -3.10
N GLU A 36 5.01 -8.33 -3.91
CA GLU A 36 5.29 -8.14 -5.34
C GLU A 36 3.99 -7.92 -6.12
N ARG A 37 2.97 -8.74 -5.81
CA ARG A 37 1.61 -8.55 -6.33
C ARG A 37 1.02 -7.23 -5.87
N LEU A 38 1.26 -6.84 -4.61
CA LEU A 38 0.81 -5.57 -4.06
C LEU A 38 1.39 -4.38 -4.82
N ASP A 39 2.70 -4.36 -5.06
CA ASP A 39 3.38 -3.28 -5.80
C ASP A 39 2.80 -3.11 -7.22
N THR A 40 2.63 -4.24 -7.92
CA THR A 40 2.02 -4.28 -9.26
C THR A 40 0.57 -3.77 -9.23
N ALA A 41 -0.20 -4.17 -8.22
CA ALA A 41 -1.59 -3.76 -8.07
C ALA A 41 -1.72 -2.27 -7.71
N ILE A 42 -0.80 -1.71 -6.92
CA ILE A 42 -0.75 -0.26 -6.62
C ILE A 42 -0.48 0.53 -7.90
N GLY A 43 0.50 0.10 -8.69
CA GLY A 43 0.81 0.72 -9.99
C GLY A 43 -0.37 0.69 -10.95
N THR A 44 -1.13 -0.41 -10.95
CA THR A 44 -2.36 -0.56 -11.74
C THR A 44 -3.48 0.35 -11.24
N ALA A 45 -3.72 0.41 -9.92
CA ALA A 45 -4.71 1.29 -9.31
C ALA A 45 -4.45 2.77 -9.65
N ARG A 46 -3.18 3.20 -9.62
CA ARG A 46 -2.80 4.57 -9.97
C ARG A 46 -3.14 4.90 -11.42
N ARG A 47 -2.86 3.99 -12.36
CA ARG A 47 -3.22 4.17 -13.78
C ARG A 47 -4.73 4.29 -13.97
N ILE A 48 -5.50 3.42 -13.33
CA ILE A 48 -6.97 3.43 -13.40
C ILE A 48 -7.52 4.73 -12.79
N THR A 49 -6.97 5.18 -11.66
CA THR A 49 -7.41 6.43 -11.02
C THR A 49 -7.22 7.63 -11.94
N HIS A 50 -6.07 7.73 -12.61
CA HIS A 50 -5.84 8.79 -13.61
C HIS A 50 -6.72 8.66 -14.85
N ALA A 51 -7.01 7.42 -15.31
CA ALA A 51 -7.94 7.21 -16.41
C ALA A 51 -9.36 7.65 -16.04
N LEU A 52 -9.83 7.26 -14.85
CA LEU A 52 -11.13 7.65 -14.32
C LEU A 52 -11.26 9.17 -14.17
N GLU A 53 -10.26 9.83 -13.58
CA GLU A 53 -10.18 11.29 -13.48
C GLU A 53 -10.39 11.94 -14.84
N LYS A 54 -9.65 11.47 -15.86
CA LYS A 54 -9.78 11.96 -17.23
C LYS A 54 -11.17 11.73 -17.81
N GLU A 55 -11.78 10.55 -17.61
CA GLU A 55 -13.12 10.28 -18.12
C GLU A 55 -14.20 11.14 -17.44
N LEU A 56 -14.04 11.46 -16.15
CA LEU A 56 -14.96 12.33 -15.40
C LEU A 56 -14.82 13.81 -15.77
N GLU A 57 -13.66 14.23 -16.27
CA GLU A 57 -13.39 15.60 -16.73
C GLU A 57 -13.81 15.87 -18.19
N ARG A 58 -14.28 14.85 -18.90
CA ARG A 58 -14.69 14.97 -20.30
C ARG A 58 -15.84 15.96 -20.48
N GLU A 59 -15.69 16.87 -21.44
CA GLU A 59 -16.74 17.85 -21.79
C GLU A 59 -17.99 17.20 -22.40
N ASP A 60 -17.83 16.05 -23.06
CA ASP A 60 -18.93 15.28 -23.67
C ASP A 60 -19.56 14.26 -22.70
N LEU A 61 -19.18 14.30 -21.41
CA LEU A 61 -19.80 13.49 -20.38
C LEU A 61 -21.20 14.02 -20.08
N ASP A 62 -22.19 13.29 -20.56
CA ASP A 62 -23.61 13.54 -20.26
C ASP A 62 -23.90 13.24 -18.78
N ARG A 63 -23.88 14.29 -17.96
CA ARG A 63 -24.14 14.23 -16.52
C ARG A 63 -25.59 14.60 -16.23
N ASP A 64 -26.30 13.68 -15.60
CA ASP A 64 -27.60 13.90 -14.97
C ASP A 64 -27.53 13.52 -13.48
N GLU A 65 -28.55 13.91 -12.71
CA GLU A 65 -28.60 13.63 -11.26
C GLU A 65 -28.51 12.12 -10.96
N ALA A 66 -29.14 11.29 -11.78
CA ALA A 66 -29.12 9.84 -11.62
C ALA A 66 -27.71 9.25 -11.84
N PHE A 67 -26.95 9.78 -12.80
CA PHE A 67 -25.56 9.43 -13.04
C PHE A 67 -24.68 9.81 -11.85
N ASP A 68 -24.78 11.07 -11.43
CA ASP A 68 -23.93 11.63 -10.39
C ASP A 68 -24.18 10.92 -9.05
N ASP A 69 -25.44 10.62 -8.73
CA ASP A 69 -25.80 9.83 -7.55
C ASP A 69 -25.24 8.40 -7.61
N PHE A 70 -25.34 7.75 -8.77
CA PHE A 70 -24.81 6.40 -8.97
C PHE A 70 -23.29 6.34 -8.88
N VAL A 71 -22.59 7.30 -9.50
CA VAL A 71 -21.13 7.43 -9.42
C VAL A 71 -20.70 7.70 -7.99
N ARG A 72 -21.37 8.63 -7.29
CA ARG A 72 -21.07 8.96 -5.89
C ARG A 72 -21.18 7.74 -4.98
N GLU A 73 -22.27 6.98 -5.06
CA GLU A 73 -22.47 5.77 -4.25
C GLU A 73 -21.34 4.73 -4.47
N ARG A 74 -20.89 4.58 -5.72
CA ARG A 74 -19.77 3.67 -6.05
C ARG A 74 -18.44 4.17 -5.51
N LEU A 75 -18.15 5.46 -5.67
CA LEU A 75 -16.91 6.06 -5.15
C LEU A 75 -16.86 6.01 -3.62
N GLU A 76 -17.99 6.21 -2.94
CA GLU A 76 -18.09 6.05 -1.48
C GLU A 76 -17.74 4.62 -1.03
N ARG A 77 -18.23 3.59 -1.73
CA ARG A 77 -17.83 2.20 -1.47
C ARG A 77 -16.35 1.97 -1.67
N ILE A 78 -15.77 2.53 -2.74
CA ILE A 78 -14.33 2.45 -3.02
C ILE A 78 -13.53 3.08 -1.88
N HIS A 79 -13.91 4.29 -1.45
CA HIS A 79 -13.27 4.97 -0.32
C HIS A 79 -13.32 4.13 0.96
N ALA A 80 -14.48 3.56 1.29
CA ALA A 80 -14.61 2.69 2.46
C ALA A 80 -13.71 1.44 2.40
N ILE A 81 -13.46 0.89 1.20
CA ILE A 81 -12.49 -0.20 1.02
C ILE A 81 -11.05 0.30 1.22
N ARG A 82 -10.70 1.45 0.63
CA ARG A 82 -9.37 2.06 0.77
C ARG A 82 -9.04 2.40 2.22
N ASP A 83 -9.99 2.92 2.98
CA ASP A 83 -9.80 3.25 4.40
C ASP A 83 -9.43 2.00 5.21
N ARG A 84 -10.10 0.87 4.96
CA ARG A 84 -9.76 -0.41 5.61
C ARG A 84 -8.35 -0.89 5.23
N GLN A 85 -7.96 -0.75 3.98
CA GLN A 85 -6.62 -1.11 3.50
C GLN A 85 -5.54 -0.27 4.18
N ILE A 86 -5.77 1.03 4.32
CA ILE A 86 -4.87 1.95 5.02
C ILE A 86 -4.71 1.53 6.48
N VAL A 87 -5.82 1.26 7.19
CA VAL A 87 -5.78 0.79 8.58
C VAL A 87 -4.97 -0.50 8.72
N ARG A 88 -5.14 -1.46 7.81
CA ARG A 88 -4.37 -2.73 7.82
C ARG A 88 -2.88 -2.48 7.58
N LEU A 89 -2.53 -1.65 6.60
CA LEU A 89 -1.14 -1.28 6.31
C LEU A 89 -0.48 -0.56 7.48
N SER A 90 -1.19 0.35 8.14
CA SER A 90 -0.71 1.02 9.35
C SER A 90 -0.43 0.03 10.47
N ALA A 91 -1.35 -0.90 10.74
CA ALA A 91 -1.15 -1.93 11.76
C ALA A 91 0.08 -2.82 11.44
N TYR A 92 0.25 -3.20 10.18
CA TYR A 92 1.41 -3.97 9.75
C TYR A 92 2.73 -3.20 9.88
N HIS A 93 2.73 -1.91 9.53
CA HIS A 93 3.88 -1.03 9.69
C HIS A 93 4.30 -0.92 11.17
N GLU A 94 3.34 -0.76 12.08
CA GLU A 94 3.59 -0.71 13.51
C GLU A 94 4.20 -2.03 14.03
N GLU A 95 3.63 -3.18 13.62
CA GLU A 95 4.16 -4.50 14.00
C GLU A 95 5.61 -4.69 13.53
N LEU A 96 5.90 -4.38 12.26
CA LEU A 96 7.26 -4.44 11.72
C LEU A 96 8.21 -3.50 12.47
N GLY A 97 7.76 -2.29 12.80
CA GLY A 97 8.53 -1.33 13.58
C GLY A 97 8.95 -1.88 14.94
N GLU A 98 8.03 -2.51 15.68
CA GLU A 98 8.34 -3.13 16.98
C GLU A 98 9.28 -4.34 16.86
N ARG A 99 9.10 -5.17 15.82
CA ARG A 99 10.01 -6.29 15.56
C ARG A 99 11.42 -5.80 15.23
N LEU A 100 11.56 -4.76 14.41
CA LEU A 100 12.86 -4.17 14.07
C LEU A 100 13.55 -3.56 15.30
N LYS A 101 12.82 -2.86 16.18
CA LYS A 101 13.36 -2.38 17.47
C LYS A 101 13.93 -3.52 18.31
N THR A 102 13.25 -4.66 18.33
CA THR A 102 13.71 -5.86 19.04
C THR A 102 14.99 -6.43 18.41
N PHE A 103 15.07 -6.51 17.09
CA PHE A 103 16.30 -6.94 16.40
C PHE A 103 17.49 -6.02 16.68
N VAL A 104 17.27 -4.71 16.77
CA VAL A 104 18.33 -3.76 17.15
C VAL A 104 18.88 -4.08 18.55
N LYS A 105 18.00 -4.42 19.52
CA LYS A 105 18.43 -4.86 20.86
C LYS A 105 19.26 -6.14 20.81
N PHE A 106 18.85 -7.13 20.00
CA PHE A 106 19.63 -8.37 19.82
C PHE A 106 20.99 -8.12 19.18
N LYS A 107 21.07 -7.22 18.19
CA LYS A 107 22.33 -6.82 17.57
C LYS A 107 23.26 -6.13 18.58
N ALA A 108 22.71 -5.27 19.46
CA ALA A 108 23.49 -4.64 20.53
C ALA A 108 23.98 -5.67 21.55
N TYR A 109 23.14 -6.62 21.95
CA TYR A 109 23.51 -7.71 22.84
C TYR A 109 24.62 -8.59 22.25
N ALA A 110 24.47 -9.04 20.99
CA ALA A 110 25.49 -9.83 20.30
C ALA A 110 26.86 -9.12 20.24
N ARG A 111 26.88 -7.79 20.02
CA ARG A 111 28.11 -6.99 20.08
C ARG A 111 28.73 -6.97 21.47
N SER A 112 27.93 -6.88 22.53
CA SER A 112 28.44 -6.86 23.91
C SER A 112 29.12 -8.16 24.32
N ILE A 113 28.62 -9.31 23.82
CA ILE A 113 29.27 -10.62 24.04
C ILE A 113 30.64 -10.67 23.33
N GLY A 114 30.73 -10.21 22.08
CA GLY A 114 31.99 -10.17 21.33
C GLY A 114 33.01 -9.18 21.88
N ALA A 115 32.57 -8.09 22.51
CA ALA A 115 33.44 -7.12 23.16
C ALA A 115 33.99 -7.64 24.50
N ASN A 116 33.19 -8.41 25.24
CA ASN A 116 33.58 -8.98 26.53
C ASN A 116 34.47 -10.24 26.42
N SER A 117 34.68 -10.79 25.22
CA SER A 117 35.48 -12.02 25.00
C SER A 117 36.92 -11.77 24.55
N ILE A 118 37.34 -10.53 24.33
CA ILE A 118 38.72 -10.19 23.97
C ILE A 118 39.41 -9.58 25.20
N PRO A 119 40.14 -10.38 26.01
CA PRO A 119 41.06 -9.79 26.97
C PRO A 119 42.10 -8.99 26.18
N PRO A 120 42.49 -7.78 26.64
CA PRO A 120 43.54 -7.02 25.98
C PRO A 120 44.80 -7.89 25.96
N ARG A 121 45.28 -8.24 24.75
CA ARG A 121 46.61 -8.82 24.59
C ARG A 121 47.57 -7.79 25.17
N ARG A 122 48.11 -8.06 26.35
CA ARG A 122 49.29 -7.35 26.86
C ARG A 122 50.41 -7.63 25.88
N ALA A 123 50.60 -6.71 24.94
CA ALA A 123 51.78 -6.64 24.11
C ALA A 123 52.93 -6.15 24.99
N GLY A 124 53.92 -7.02 25.20
CA GLY A 124 55.31 -6.67 25.51
C GLY A 124 55.59 -6.13 26.90
N LEU A 125 56.40 -6.87 27.65
CA LEU A 125 57.66 -6.36 28.19
C LEU A 125 58.60 -7.56 28.34
N ASP A 126 59.35 -7.82 27.27
CA ASP A 126 60.75 -8.24 27.41
C ASP A 126 61.48 -7.19 28.26
N SER A 127 62.54 -7.62 28.96
CA SER A 127 63.36 -6.92 29.99
C SER A 127 62.95 -7.36 31.40
N GLN A 128 63.74 -8.07 32.21
CA GLN A 128 65.20 -8.05 32.45
C GLN A 128 65.63 -9.47 32.90
N GLN A 129 66.73 -10.03 32.37
CA GLN A 129 68.08 -10.04 32.97
C GLN A 129 68.10 -10.37 34.46
#